data_AF-A0A2A5C604-F1
#
_entry.id   AF-A0A2A5C604-F1
#
_cell.length_a   1.000
_cell.length_b   1.000
_cell.length_c   1.000
_cell.angle_alpha   90.00
_cell.angle_beta   90.00
_cell.angle_gamma   90.00
#
_symmetry.space_group_name_H-M   'P 1'
#
loop_
_entity.id
_entity.type
_entity.pdbx_description
1 polymer ?
#
loop_
_entity_poly.entity_id
_entity_poly.type
_entity_poly.pdbx_seq_one_letter_code
_entity_poly.pdbx_strand_id
1 'polypeptide(L)' 'MQKKLNAEVAEQPFSAEDEAKIDLYIRNALKDGITPPEYRGSHWQPGWTCRNLRRYSWSEYRSCRYYRRYHGRYYY' A
#
# COMPACT_ATOMS: atom_id res chain seq x y z
N MET A 1 27.82 5.68 -4.95
CA MET A 1 27.38 5.73 -3.53
C MET A 1 27.12 7.19 -3.21
N GLN A 2 25.98 7.69 -2.74
CA GLN A 2 24.77 7.10 -2.16
C GLN A 2 23.56 7.78 -2.79
N LYS A 3 22.51 7.00 -3.08
CA LYS A 3 21.19 7.51 -3.48
C LYS A 3 20.69 8.41 -2.35
N LYS A 4 20.79 9.73 -2.53
CA LYS A 4 20.10 10.69 -1.68
C LYS A 4 18.63 10.32 -1.74
N LEU A 5 18.09 9.95 -0.58
CA LEU A 5 16.68 9.71 -0.39
C LEU A 5 15.92 10.88 -1.01
N ASN A 6 15.11 10.57 -2.01
CA ASN A 6 14.25 11.52 -2.69
C ASN A 6 13.39 12.22 -1.64
N ALA A 7 13.77 13.47 -1.34
CA ALA A 7 13.07 14.39 -0.45
C ALA A 7 11.82 14.98 -1.13
N GLU A 8 11.19 14.23 -2.03
CA GLU A 8 10.13 14.70 -2.94
C GLU A 8 8.83 13.89 -2.77
N VAL A 9 8.50 13.54 -1.52
CA VAL A 9 7.14 13.10 -1.15
C VAL A 9 6.30 14.32 -0.76
N ALA A 10 6.48 15.43 -1.47
CA ALA A 10 5.71 16.65 -1.22
C ALA A 10 4.47 16.72 -2.12
N GLU A 11 4.50 16.24 -3.37
CA GLU A 11 3.38 16.44 -4.29
C GLU A 11 3.34 15.34 -5.37
N GLN A 12 2.89 14.12 -5.02
CA GLN A 12 2.62 13.11 -6.06
C GLN A 12 1.16 13.18 -6.49
N PRO A 13 0.85 13.72 -7.68
CA PRO A 13 -0.46 13.56 -8.28
C PRO A 13 -0.69 12.06 -8.51
N PHE A 14 -1.92 11.61 -8.31
CA PHE A 14 -2.31 10.21 -8.44
C PHE A 14 -1.81 9.60 -9.75
N SER A 15 -0.77 8.75 -9.71
CA SER A 15 -0.36 7.96 -10.86
C SER A 15 -1.28 6.73 -10.94
N ALA A 16 -2.24 6.76 -11.85
CA ALA A 16 -3.10 5.60 -12.13
C ALA A 16 -2.27 4.35 -12.52
N GLU A 17 -1.10 4.56 -13.12
CA GLU A 17 -0.15 3.51 -13.47
C GLU A 17 0.42 2.80 -12.23
N ASP A 18 0.64 3.53 -11.14
CA ASP A 18 1.13 2.94 -9.89
C ASP A 18 0.04 2.14 -9.18
N GLU A 19 -1.22 2.58 -9.26
CA GLU A 19 -2.35 1.78 -8.76
C GLU A 19 -2.50 0.46 -9.55
N ALA A 20 -2.36 0.50 -10.88
CA ALA A 20 -2.43 -0.69 -11.71
C ALA A 20 -1.28 -1.67 -11.42
N LYS A 21 -0.06 -1.17 -11.22
CA LYS A 21 1.10 -2.00 -10.83
C LYS A 21 0.91 -2.65 -9.47
N ILE A 22 0.41 -1.90 -8.48
CA ILE A 22 0.07 -2.42 -7.15
C ILE A 22 -0.97 -3.54 -7.26
N ASP A 23 -2.01 -3.31 -8.05
CA ASP A 23 -3.08 -4.30 -8.23
C ASP A 23 -2.59 -5.58 -8.91
N LEU A 24 -1.73 -5.45 -9.94
CA LEU A 24 -1.09 -6.59 -10.59
C LEU A 24 -0.19 -7.37 -9.63
N TYR A 25 0.65 -6.67 -8.85
CA TYR A 25 1.49 -7.29 -7.84
C TYR A 25 0.67 -8.08 -6.81
N ILE A 26 -0.39 -7.47 -6.27
CA ILE A 26 -1.27 -8.13 -5.29
C ILE A 26 -1.93 -9.35 -5.93
N ARG A 27 -2.45 -9.23 -7.16
CA ARG A 27 -3.07 -10.36 -7.86
C ARG A 27 -2.12 -11.54 -8.04
N ASN A 28 -0.88 -11.28 -8.44
CA ASN A 28 0.11 -12.34 -8.61
C ASN A 28 0.49 -12.96 -7.26
N ALA A 29 0.78 -12.14 -6.25
CA ALA A 29 1.15 -12.64 -4.93
C ALA A 29 0.02 -13.48 -4.27
N LEU A 30 -1.24 -13.12 -4.51
CA LEU A 30 -2.40 -13.91 -4.07
C LEU A 30 -2.52 -15.25 -4.81
N LYS A 31 -2.26 -15.26 -6.13
CA LYS A 31 -2.22 -16.51 -6.91
C LYS A 31 -1.12 -17.44 -6.41
N ASP A 32 0.01 -16.86 -6.01
CA ASP A 32 1.15 -17.58 -5.47
C ASP A 32 0.96 -18.00 -4.00
N GLY A 33 -0.22 -17.72 -3.40
CA GLY A 33 -0.53 -18.09 -2.02
C GLY A 33 0.30 -17.32 -0.97
N ILE A 34 0.94 -16.23 -1.36
CA ILE A 34 1.77 -15.42 -0.47
C ILE A 34 0.85 -14.66 0.48
N THR A 35 1.10 -14.81 1.78
CA THR A 35 0.41 -14.04 2.81
C THR A 35 0.95 -12.61 2.83
N PRO A 36 0.08 -11.58 2.86
CA PRO A 36 0.53 -10.20 3.02
C PRO A 36 1.30 -10.05 4.33
N PRO A 37 2.40 -9.27 4.34
CA PRO A 37 3.08 -8.96 5.58
C PRO A 37 2.13 -8.21 6.53
N GLU A 38 2.32 -8.41 7.83
CA GLU A 38 1.63 -7.60 8.83
C GLU A 38 1.86 -6.10 8.57
N TYR A 39 0.86 -5.29 8.90
CA TYR A 39 0.97 -3.86 8.72
C TYR A 39 2.05 -3.29 9.62
N ARG A 40 3.07 -2.70 9.00
CA ARG A 40 4.19 -2.02 9.68
C ARG A 40 4.15 -0.51 9.52
N GLY A 41 3.02 0.04 9.10
CA GLY A 41 2.86 1.49 8.95
C GLY A 41 2.44 2.16 10.25
N SER A 42 2.61 3.47 10.31
CA SER A 42 2.27 4.26 11.51
C SER A 42 1.02 5.12 11.32
N HIS A 43 0.48 5.21 10.10
CA HIS A 43 -0.61 6.13 9.79
C HIS A 43 -2.01 5.50 9.91
N TRP A 44 -2.13 4.18 10.07
CA TRP A 44 -3.45 3.55 10.18
C TRP A 44 -4.18 4.00 11.43
N GLN A 45 -5.47 4.26 11.28
CA GLN A 45 -6.38 4.55 12.38
C GLN A 45 -7.66 3.72 12.25
N PRO A 46 -8.29 3.35 13.38
CA PRO A 46 -9.61 2.72 13.36
C PRO A 46 -10.62 3.54 12.55
N GLY A 47 -11.42 2.87 11.72
CA GLY A 47 -12.38 3.50 10.82
C GLY A 47 -11.80 4.01 9.49
N TRP A 48 -10.49 3.87 9.26
CA TRP A 48 -9.90 4.25 7.99
C TRP A 48 -10.09 3.20 6.89
N THR A 49 -9.92 3.64 5.65
CA THR A 49 -9.78 2.77 4.49
C THR A 49 -8.39 2.96 3.89
N CYS A 50 -7.97 2.04 3.01
CA CYS A 50 -6.69 2.18 2.31
C CYS A 50 -6.55 3.53 1.59
N ARG A 51 -7.65 4.10 1.10
CA ARG A 51 -7.62 5.41 0.41
C ARG A 51 -7.12 6.54 1.32
N ASN A 52 -7.32 6.45 2.63
CA ASN A 52 -6.78 7.42 3.58
C ASN A 52 -5.25 7.32 3.62
N LEU A 53 -4.71 6.10 3.70
CA LEU A 53 -3.26 5.84 3.69
C LEU A 53 -2.57 6.32 2.41
N ARG A 54 -3.29 6.35 1.28
CA ARG A 54 -2.77 6.83 -0.01
C ARG A 54 -2.18 8.24 0.07
N ARG A 55 -2.67 9.09 0.97
CA ARG A 55 -2.18 10.46 1.17
C ARG A 55 -0.89 10.54 1.97
N TYR A 56 -0.56 9.49 2.71
CA TYR A 56 0.60 9.45 3.62
C TYR A 56 1.73 8.58 3.07
N SER A 57 1.40 7.43 2.48
CA SER A 57 2.40 6.48 2.00
C SER A 57 1.82 5.50 0.98
N TRP A 58 2.45 5.44 -0.19
CA TRP A 58 2.17 4.41 -1.21
C TRP A 58 2.48 2.99 -0.74
N SER A 59 3.49 2.82 0.13
CA SER A 59 3.85 1.52 0.70
C SER A 59 2.73 1.03 1.63
N GLU A 60 2.25 1.90 2.52
CA GLU A 60 1.15 1.58 3.42
C GLU A 60 -0.17 1.37 2.67
N TYR A 61 -0.42 2.17 1.62
CA TYR A 61 -1.54 1.97 0.72
C TYR A 61 -1.51 0.59 0.06
N ARG A 62 -0.36 0.18 -0.50
CA ARG A 62 -0.18 -1.15 -1.08
C ARG A 62 -0.41 -2.25 -0.05
N SER A 63 0.20 -2.15 1.12
CA SER A 63 0.03 -3.14 2.19
C SER A 63 -1.43 -3.26 2.60
N CYS A 64 -2.15 -2.14 2.75
CA CYS A 64 -3.58 -2.14 3.08
C CYS A 64 -4.41 -2.79 1.99
N ARG A 65 -4.16 -2.46 0.72
CA ARG A 65 -4.85 -3.07 -0.42
C ARG A 65 -4.62 -4.58 -0.43
N TYR A 66 -3.39 -5.02 -0.18
CA TYR A 66 -3.05 -6.43 -0.14
C TYR A 66 -3.72 -7.15 1.03
N TYR A 67 -3.58 -6.63 2.25
CA TYR A 67 -4.20 -7.17 3.45
C TYR A 67 -5.72 -7.31 3.29
N ARG A 68 -6.39 -6.25 2.80
CA ARG A 68 -7.83 -6.27 2.55
C ARG A 68 -8.22 -7.31 1.52
N ARG A 69 -7.44 -7.49 0.45
CA ARG A 69 -7.74 -8.47 -0.60
C ARG A 69 -7.55 -9.90 -0.12
N TYR A 70 -6.55 -10.16 0.73
CA TYR A 70 -6.28 -11.48 1.31
C TYR A 70 -7.28 -11.83 2.43
N HIS A 71 -7.50 -10.95 3.40
CA HIS A 71 -8.32 -11.24 4.59
C HIS A 71 -9.79 -10.83 4.45
N GLY A 72 -10.16 -10.06 3.42
CA GLY A 72 -11.50 -9.51 3.26
C GLY A 72 -11.84 -8.36 4.23
N ARG A 73 -10.88 -7.89 5.02
CA ARG A 73 -11.07 -6.93 6.11
C ARG A 73 -9.93 -5.91 6.23
N TYR A 74 -10.18 -4.82 6.93
CA TYR A 74 -9.16 -3.81 7.24
C TYR A 74 -8.39 -4.16 8.53
N TYR A 75 -7.37 -3.36 8.89
CA TYR A 75 -6.66 -3.55 10.16
C TYR A 75 -7.55 -3.11 11.34
N TYR A 76 -7.54 -3.89 12.42
CA TYR A 76 -8.34 -3.69 13.64
C TYR A 76 -7.44 -3.30 14.80
#